data_AF-F8LEX3-F1
#
_entry.id   AF-F8LEX3-F1
#
_cell.length_a   1.000
_cell.length_b   1.000
_cell.length_c   1.000
_cell.angle_alpha   90.00
_cell.angle_beta   90.00
_cell.angle_gamma   90.00
#
_symmetry.space_group_name_H-M   'P 1'
#
loop_
_entity.id
_entity.type
_entity.pdbx_description
1 polymer ?
#
loop_
_entity_poly.entity_id
_entity_poly.type
_entity_poly.pdbx_seq_one_letter_code
_entity_poly.pdbx_strand_id
1 'polypeptide(L)'
;MELATTNIDHLGLVAGMCDEIGLVEQVDKACGDQDPNKNLTFGQCVKCMIMNGLGFIGRTLYLYSEYFEDKPLEHLIGADVSPEQVDNNVLGRTLDKLFSLGVTDLFSAISLQAIKTLGIKISSLHLDSTSFHVDGDYNSDLEQDDHRIKITKGYSRDHIPFMNENFTCC
;
A
#
# COMPACT_ATOMS: atom_id res chain seq x y z
N MET A 1 -37.75 18.82 5.31
CA MET A 1 -36.30 19.06 5.28
C MET A 1 -35.79 18.72 6.66
N GLU A 2 -35.34 17.48 6.85
CA GLU A 2 -34.67 17.08 8.08
C GLU A 2 -33.27 17.70 8.08
N LEU A 3 -32.93 18.40 9.16
CA LEU A 3 -31.58 18.93 9.38
C LEU A 3 -30.78 17.83 10.08
N ALA A 4 -29.87 17.19 9.36
CA ALA A 4 -28.92 16.23 9.90
C ALA A 4 -27.55 16.91 10.06
N THR A 5 -26.94 16.78 11.24
CA THR A 5 -25.59 17.27 11.52
C THR A 5 -24.63 16.09 11.49
N THR A 6 -23.62 16.14 10.62
CA THR A 6 -22.60 15.09 10.48
C THR A 6 -21.22 15.65 10.77
N ASN A 7 -20.32 14.83 11.30
CA ASN A 7 -18.94 15.24 11.54
C ASN A 7 -18.00 14.78 10.41
N ILE A 8 -17.24 15.72 9.83
CA ILE A 8 -16.26 15.45 8.76
C ILE A 8 -14.84 15.27 9.31
N ASP A 9 -14.51 15.88 10.47
CA ASP A 9 -13.17 15.88 11.05
C ASP A 9 -12.04 16.16 10.02
N HIS A 10 -10.90 15.48 10.14
CA HIS A 10 -9.79 15.50 9.18
C HIS A 10 -10.03 14.64 7.94
N LEU A 11 -11.11 13.86 7.92
CA LEU A 11 -11.37 12.87 6.88
C LEU A 11 -11.72 13.51 5.55
N GLY A 12 -12.25 14.74 5.56
CA GLY A 12 -12.45 15.52 4.33
C GLY A 12 -11.14 15.77 3.56
N LEU A 13 -10.04 16.05 4.27
CA LEU A 13 -8.73 16.23 3.64
C LEU A 13 -8.18 14.91 3.09
N VAL A 14 -8.34 13.82 3.85
CA VAL A 14 -7.90 12.49 3.43
C VAL A 14 -8.67 12.02 2.21
N ALA A 15 -10.00 12.11 2.24
CA ALA A 15 -10.87 11.73 1.13
C ALA A 15 -10.58 12.57 -0.12
N GLY A 16 -10.45 13.90 0.04
CA GLY A 16 -10.10 14.80 -1.04
C GLY A 16 -8.75 14.45 -1.69
N MET A 17 -7.74 14.10 -0.89
CA MET A 17 -6.45 13.66 -1.42
C MET A 17 -6.54 12.33 -2.19
N CYS A 18 -7.32 11.37 -1.67
CA CYS A 18 -7.57 10.11 -2.36
C CYS A 18 -8.25 10.33 -3.72
N ASP A 19 -9.21 11.25 -3.79
CA ASP A 19 -9.92 11.60 -5.02
C ASP A 19 -9.02 12.36 -6.00
N GLU A 20 -8.21 13.31 -5.50
CA GLU A 20 -7.27 14.07 -6.32
C GLU A 20 -6.23 13.17 -7.01
N ILE A 21 -5.69 12.18 -6.29
CA ILE A 21 -4.75 11.20 -6.85
C ILE A 21 -5.45 10.21 -7.82
N GLY A 22 -6.78 10.10 -7.77
CA GLY A 22 -7.56 9.10 -8.50
C GLY A 22 -7.33 7.68 -7.96
N LEU A 23 -7.22 7.56 -6.63
CA LEU A 23 -6.87 6.31 -5.95
C LEU A 23 -7.88 5.20 -6.26
N VAL A 24 -9.16 5.50 -6.16
CA VAL A 24 -10.25 4.52 -6.31
C VAL A 24 -10.21 3.92 -7.71
N GLU A 25 -10.07 4.75 -8.73
CA GLU A 25 -10.03 4.36 -10.14
C GLU A 25 -8.80 3.53 -10.46
N GLN A 26 -7.63 3.86 -9.91
CA GLN A 26 -6.41 3.07 -10.11
C GLN A 26 -6.54 1.68 -9.50
N VAL A 27 -7.06 1.60 -8.27
CA VAL A 27 -7.26 0.32 -7.57
C VAL A 27 -8.29 -0.52 -8.29
N ASP A 28 -9.43 0.05 -8.69
CA ASP A 28 -10.47 -0.68 -9.40
C ASP A 28 -10.00 -1.18 -10.76
N LYS A 29 -9.23 -0.36 -11.49
CA LYS A 29 -8.61 -0.77 -12.75
C LYS A 29 -7.62 -1.92 -12.56
N ALA A 30 -6.84 -1.92 -11.47
CA ALA A 30 -5.89 -2.98 -11.17
C ALA A 30 -6.59 -4.28 -10.72
N CYS A 31 -7.67 -4.17 -9.95
CA CYS A 31 -8.43 -5.30 -9.45
C CYS A 31 -9.27 -6.00 -10.54
N GLY A 32 -9.66 -5.28 -11.59
CA GLY A 32 -10.42 -5.79 -12.71
C GLY A 32 -11.90 -5.99 -12.36
N ASP A 33 -12.49 -7.08 -12.84
CA ASP A 33 -13.92 -7.34 -12.70
C ASP A 33 -14.36 -7.38 -11.22
N GLN A 34 -15.37 -6.57 -10.91
CA GLN A 34 -16.05 -6.54 -9.62
C GLN A 34 -17.18 -7.56 -9.66
N ASP A 35 -17.46 -8.22 -8.53
CA ASP A 35 -18.69 -9.01 -8.40
C ASP A 35 -19.89 -8.06 -8.53
N PRO A 36 -20.86 -8.30 -9.43
CA PRO A 36 -22.03 -7.44 -9.58
C PRO A 36 -22.90 -7.37 -8.31
N ASN A 37 -22.72 -8.29 -7.36
CA ASN A 37 -23.39 -8.27 -6.06
C ASN A 37 -22.58 -7.55 -4.97
N LYS A 38 -21.42 -6.97 -5.29
CA LYS A 38 -20.69 -6.13 -4.34
C LYS A 38 -21.33 -4.75 -4.27
N ASN A 39 -21.68 -4.36 -3.05
CA ASN A 39 -22.16 -3.01 -2.76
C ASN A 39 -21.05 -1.94 -2.82
N LEU A 40 -19.78 -2.35 -2.70
CA LEU A 40 -18.61 -1.47 -2.70
C LEU A 40 -17.54 -1.98 -3.65
N THR A 41 -16.93 -1.06 -4.39
CA THR A 41 -15.79 -1.40 -5.23
C THR A 41 -14.55 -1.66 -4.37
N PHE A 42 -13.57 -2.41 -4.91
CA PHE A 42 -12.28 -2.61 -4.26
C PHE A 42 -11.58 -1.28 -3.92
N GLY A 43 -11.62 -0.29 -4.81
CA GLY A 43 -11.06 1.04 -4.62
C GLY A 43 -11.75 1.82 -3.50
N GLN A 44 -13.09 1.78 -3.44
CA GLN A 44 -13.85 2.36 -2.33
C GLN A 44 -13.48 1.70 -1.00
N CYS A 45 -13.34 0.37 -0.97
CA CYS A 45 -12.91 -0.35 0.23
C CYS A 45 -11.50 0.09 0.69
N VAL A 46 -10.56 0.29 -0.24
CA VAL A 46 -9.22 0.83 0.08
C VAL A 46 -9.31 2.25 0.64
N LYS A 47 -10.14 3.12 0.04
CA LYS A 47 -10.38 4.47 0.55
C LYS A 47 -10.91 4.44 1.99
N CYS A 48 -11.89 3.57 2.28
CA CYS A 48 -12.40 3.36 3.64
C CYS A 48 -11.31 2.93 4.62
N MET A 49 -10.45 1.98 4.22
CA MET A 49 -9.35 1.50 5.06
C MET A 49 -8.31 2.59 5.35
N ILE A 50 -7.97 3.43 4.36
CA ILE A 50 -7.06 4.56 4.56
C ILE A 50 -7.66 5.59 5.51
N MET A 51 -8.93 5.93 5.33
CA MET A 51 -9.64 6.86 6.21
C MET A 51 -9.68 6.36 7.65
N ASN A 52 -9.98 5.08 7.86
CA ASN A 52 -9.96 4.47 9.19
C ASN A 52 -8.53 4.46 9.78
N GLY A 53 -7.53 4.04 9.00
CA GLY A 53 -6.13 3.99 9.43
C GLY A 53 -5.53 5.36 9.79
N LEU A 54 -5.92 6.41 9.07
CA LEU A 54 -5.53 7.81 9.36
C LEU A 54 -6.48 8.47 10.38
N GLY A 55 -7.59 7.82 10.71
CA GLY A 55 -8.64 8.24 11.63
C GLY A 55 -8.25 8.33 13.12
N PHE A 56 -6.98 8.11 13.45
CA PHE A 56 -6.43 8.10 14.82
C PHE A 56 -6.95 7.03 15.78
N ILE A 57 -7.72 6.05 15.29
CA ILE A 57 -8.14 4.90 16.09
C ILE A 57 -7.92 3.66 15.23
N GLY A 58 -6.88 2.87 15.55
CA GLY A 58 -6.63 1.56 14.97
C GLY A 58 -7.70 0.54 15.36
N ARG A 59 -8.95 0.83 15.01
CA ARG A 59 -10.08 -0.07 15.26
C ARG A 59 -9.93 -1.28 14.35
N THR A 60 -10.19 -2.44 14.92
CA THR A 60 -10.23 -3.72 14.21
C THR A 60 -11.29 -3.69 13.11
N LEU A 61 -11.10 -4.47 12.04
CA LEU A 61 -11.96 -4.49 10.84
C LEU A 61 -13.47 -4.67 11.13
N TYR A 62 -13.83 -5.34 12.23
CA TYR A 62 -15.24 -5.53 12.62
C TYR A 62 -15.92 -4.29 13.23
N LEU A 63 -15.18 -3.24 13.58
CA LEU A 63 -15.70 -1.97 14.12
C LEU A 63 -15.80 -0.87 13.04
N TYR A 64 -15.70 -1.24 11.77
CA TYR A 64 -15.71 -0.29 10.66
C TYR A 64 -17.09 0.35 10.46
N SER A 65 -18.19 -0.42 10.55
CA SER A 65 -19.53 0.14 10.42
C SER A 65 -19.82 1.20 11.48
N GLU A 66 -19.51 0.92 12.75
CA GLU A 66 -19.66 1.88 13.87
C GLU A 66 -18.82 3.15 13.68
N TYR A 67 -17.64 3.03 13.06
CA TYR A 67 -16.78 4.18 12.80
C TYR A 67 -17.39 5.17 11.80
N PHE A 68 -18.23 4.67 10.89
CA PHE A 68 -18.81 5.42 9.79
C PHE A 68 -20.24 5.92 10.07
N GLU A 69 -20.86 5.54 11.19
CA GLU A 69 -22.23 5.95 11.55
C GLU A 69 -22.42 7.48 11.66
N ASP A 70 -21.42 8.20 12.15
CA ASP A 70 -21.47 9.64 12.39
C ASP A 70 -20.87 10.48 11.23
N LYS A 71 -20.48 9.83 10.13
CA LYS A 71 -19.70 10.42 9.03
C LYS A 71 -20.53 10.54 7.76
N PRO A 72 -20.34 11.61 6.97
CA PRO A 72 -21.06 11.78 5.71
C PRO A 72 -20.44 10.91 4.61
N LEU A 73 -20.79 9.62 4.57
CA LEU A 73 -20.24 8.65 3.61
C LEU A 73 -20.49 9.01 2.15
N GLU A 74 -21.64 9.60 1.85
CA GLU A 74 -21.98 10.07 0.50
C GLU A 74 -20.94 11.07 -0.04
N HIS A 75 -20.41 11.92 0.84
CA HIS A 75 -19.42 12.94 0.47
C HIS A 75 -17.99 12.40 0.53
N LEU A 76 -17.73 11.41 1.39
CA LEU A 76 -16.38 10.91 1.65
C LEU A 76 -16.00 9.71 0.79
N ILE A 77 -16.94 8.85 0.40
CA ILE A 77 -16.66 7.60 -0.31
C ILE A 77 -17.33 7.60 -1.69
N GLY A 78 -18.60 7.98 -1.74
CA GLY A 78 -19.39 8.03 -2.97
C GLY A 78 -20.88 7.89 -2.69
N ALA A 79 -21.70 8.14 -3.71
CA ALA A 79 -23.15 8.05 -3.61
C ALA A 79 -23.61 6.62 -3.25
N ASP A 80 -24.71 6.53 -2.50
CA ASP A 80 -25.39 5.29 -2.10
C ASP A 80 -24.59 4.32 -1.20
N VAL A 81 -23.55 4.82 -0.53
CA VAL A 81 -22.77 4.03 0.44
C VAL A 81 -23.35 4.15 1.85
N SER A 82 -23.75 3.03 2.44
CA SER A 82 -24.21 2.93 3.83
C SER A 82 -23.14 2.33 4.76
N PRO A 83 -23.12 2.68 6.06
CA PRO A 83 -22.13 2.14 7.01
C PRO A 83 -22.17 0.61 7.11
N GLU A 84 -23.35 0.00 6.97
CA GLU A 84 -23.56 -1.44 7.06
C GLU A 84 -22.97 -2.21 5.86
N GLN A 85 -22.73 -1.51 4.74
CA GLN A 85 -22.08 -2.11 3.57
C GLN A 85 -20.56 -2.24 3.78
N VAL A 86 -19.97 -1.45 4.68
CA VAL A 86 -18.54 -1.49 5.02
C VAL A 86 -18.29 -2.59 6.05
N ASP A 87 -18.48 -3.84 5.63
CA ASP A 87 -18.31 -5.03 6.47
C ASP A 87 -16.91 -5.66 6.33
N ASN A 88 -16.45 -6.31 7.41
CA ASN A 88 -15.17 -7.02 7.47
C ASN A 88 -15.01 -8.07 6.35
N ASN A 89 -16.08 -8.76 5.93
CA ASN A 89 -15.99 -9.72 4.81
C ASN A 89 -15.61 -9.02 3.49
N VAL A 90 -16.15 -7.84 3.22
CA VAL A 90 -15.86 -7.08 1.99
C VAL A 90 -14.43 -6.52 2.04
N LEU A 91 -14.02 -6.01 3.20
CA LEU A 91 -12.66 -5.51 3.42
C LEU A 91 -11.62 -6.63 3.35
N GLY A 92 -11.88 -7.78 3.97
CA GLY A 92 -11.01 -8.96 3.94
C GLY A 92 -10.81 -9.48 2.51
N ARG A 93 -11.90 -9.64 1.73
CA ARG A 93 -11.80 -10.01 0.31
C ARG A 93 -11.02 -8.98 -0.52
N THR A 94 -11.09 -7.71 -0.14
CA THR A 94 -10.31 -6.66 -0.78
C THR A 94 -8.82 -6.84 -0.50
N LEU A 95 -8.44 -7.08 0.76
CA LEU A 95 -7.05 -7.38 1.12
C LEU A 95 -6.51 -8.63 0.41
N ASP A 96 -7.29 -9.70 0.34
CA ASP A 96 -6.91 -10.92 -0.38
C ASP A 96 -6.67 -10.65 -1.87
N LYS A 97 -7.53 -9.84 -2.49
CA LYS A 97 -7.39 -9.44 -3.89
C LYS A 97 -6.14 -8.59 -4.10
N LEU A 98 -5.89 -7.60 -3.24
CA LEU A 98 -4.68 -6.77 -3.31
C LEU A 98 -3.40 -7.59 -3.13
N PHE A 99 -3.41 -8.56 -2.22
CA PHE A 99 -2.30 -9.48 -2.03
C PHE A 99 -2.04 -10.30 -3.29
N SER A 100 -3.10 -10.85 -3.91
CA SER A 100 -2.97 -11.64 -5.14
C SER A 100 -2.43 -10.86 -6.35
N LEU A 101 -2.64 -9.54 -6.38
CA LEU A 101 -2.18 -8.66 -7.47
C LEU A 101 -0.73 -8.22 -7.33
N GLY A 102 -0.15 -8.33 -6.13
CA GLY A 102 1.17 -7.77 -5.83
C GLY A 102 1.06 -6.31 -5.40
N VAL A 103 1.16 -6.09 -4.09
CA VAL A 103 1.00 -4.76 -3.47
C VAL A 103 2.10 -3.78 -3.89
N THR A 104 3.32 -4.26 -4.17
CA THR A 104 4.47 -3.43 -4.57
C THR A 104 4.24 -2.74 -5.90
N ASP A 105 3.72 -3.46 -6.89
CA ASP A 105 3.49 -2.92 -8.23
C ASP A 105 2.32 -1.92 -8.20
N LEU A 106 1.26 -2.26 -7.48
CA LEU A 106 0.13 -1.36 -7.26
C LEU A 106 0.55 -0.07 -6.56
N PHE A 107 1.33 -0.17 -5.47
CA PHE A 107 1.84 0.98 -4.74
C PHE A 107 2.73 1.87 -5.62
N SER A 108 3.60 1.26 -6.42
CA SER A 108 4.47 1.98 -7.35
C SER A 108 3.67 2.75 -8.40
N ALA A 109 2.62 2.13 -8.96
CA ALA A 109 1.74 2.76 -9.93
C ALA A 109 0.98 3.96 -9.32
N ILE A 110 0.41 3.79 -8.13
CA ILE A 110 -0.28 4.87 -7.40
C ILE A 110 0.68 6.00 -7.06
N SER A 111 1.90 5.68 -6.59
CA SER A 111 2.92 6.67 -6.25
C SER A 111 3.34 7.50 -7.45
N LEU A 112 3.54 6.86 -8.61
CA LEU A 112 3.86 7.55 -9.85
C LEU A 112 2.72 8.49 -10.28
N GLN A 113 1.47 8.05 -10.12
CA GLN A 113 0.30 8.88 -10.40
C GLN A 113 0.24 10.08 -9.46
N ALA A 114 0.44 9.88 -8.15
CA ALA A 114 0.46 10.96 -7.17
C ALA A 114 1.53 12.02 -7.49
N ILE A 115 2.74 11.60 -7.87
CA ILE A 115 3.81 12.52 -8.30
C ILE A 115 3.37 13.36 -9.50
N LYS A 116 2.72 12.73 -10.50
CA LYS A 116 2.24 13.41 -11.69
C LYS A 116 1.13 14.40 -11.37
N THR A 117 0.12 13.98 -10.61
CA THR A 117 -1.02 14.81 -10.20
C THR A 117 -0.54 16.03 -9.41
N LEU A 118 0.37 15.84 -8.46
CA LEU A 118 0.87 16.91 -7.60
C LEU A 118 1.98 17.75 -8.25
N GLY A 119 2.41 17.41 -9.48
CA GLY A 119 3.46 18.12 -10.19
C GLY A 119 4.82 18.11 -9.48
N ILE A 120 5.10 17.06 -8.70
CA ILE A 120 6.34 16.96 -7.90
C ILE A 120 7.53 16.78 -8.85
N LYS A 121 8.48 17.71 -8.80
CA LYS A 121 9.73 17.62 -9.57
C LYS A 121 10.65 16.59 -8.91
N ILE A 122 10.87 15.46 -9.57
CA ILE A 122 11.87 14.48 -9.13
C ILE A 122 13.25 14.96 -9.59
N SER A 123 14.14 15.28 -8.64
CA SER A 123 15.53 15.63 -8.91
C SER A 123 16.48 14.43 -8.86
N SER A 124 16.11 13.37 -8.15
CA SER A 124 16.88 12.15 -7.99
C SER A 124 15.97 10.97 -7.65
N LEU A 125 16.34 9.79 -8.13
CA LEU A 125 15.67 8.53 -7.79
C LEU A 125 16.69 7.64 -7.08
N HIS A 126 16.38 7.22 -5.86
CA HIS A 126 17.21 6.27 -5.12
C HIS A 126 16.51 4.91 -5.14
N LEU A 127 17.17 3.91 -5.74
CA LEU A 127 16.71 2.54 -5.69
C LEU A 127 17.44 1.86 -4.53
N ASP A 128 16.77 1.73 -3.39
CA ASP A 128 17.31 1.03 -2.23
C ASP A 128 17.14 -0.48 -2.43
N SER A 129 17.96 -1.08 -3.29
CA SER A 129 17.99 -2.54 -3.48
C SER A 129 18.90 -3.17 -2.43
N THR A 130 18.34 -4.08 -1.63
CA THR A 130 19.08 -4.86 -0.63
C THR A 130 19.77 -6.09 -1.22
N SER A 131 19.60 -6.37 -2.51
CA SER A 131 20.24 -7.52 -3.18
C SER A 131 20.98 -7.10 -4.43
N PHE A 132 22.23 -7.53 -4.53
CA PHE A 132 23.05 -7.47 -5.74
C PHE A 132 23.42 -8.90 -6.11
N HIS A 133 23.05 -9.33 -7.32
CA HIS A 133 23.52 -10.59 -7.86
C HIS A 133 24.86 -10.34 -8.59
N VAL A 134 25.87 -11.13 -8.26
CA VAL A 134 27.18 -11.08 -8.89
C VAL A 134 27.43 -12.41 -9.58
N ASP A 135 27.83 -12.39 -10.85
CA ASP A 135 28.13 -13.59 -11.66
C ASP A 135 29.66 -13.70 -11.87
N GLY A 136 30.23 -14.86 -11.60
CA GLY A 136 31.68 -15.08 -11.57
C GLY A 136 32.09 -16.44 -10.99
N ASP A 137 33.34 -16.82 -11.21
CA ASP A 137 33.95 -18.02 -10.63
C ASP A 137 34.40 -17.73 -9.19
N TYR A 138 33.53 -18.02 -8.21
CA TYR A 138 33.75 -17.74 -6.79
C TYR A 138 34.23 -18.98 -6.02
N ASN A 139 35.05 -18.77 -5.00
CA ASN A 139 35.38 -19.77 -3.96
C ASN A 139 35.89 -21.14 -4.48
N SER A 140 36.84 -21.15 -5.41
CA SER A 140 37.61 -22.37 -5.73
C SER A 140 38.68 -22.63 -4.65
N ASP A 141 38.92 -23.89 -4.27
CA ASP A 141 39.95 -24.32 -3.29
C ASP A 141 41.42 -24.11 -3.75
N LEU A 142 41.64 -23.30 -4.79
CA LEU A 142 42.96 -23.01 -5.36
C LEU A 142 43.48 -21.67 -4.81
N GLU A 143 44.80 -21.56 -4.67
CA GLU A 143 45.45 -20.39 -4.06
C GLU A 143 45.03 -19.06 -4.69
N GLN A 144 45.06 -18.01 -3.85
CA GLN A 144 44.53 -16.68 -4.10
C GLN A 144 45.25 -16.02 -5.30
N ASP A 145 44.66 -16.11 -6.49
CA ASP A 145 45.08 -15.37 -7.67
C ASP A 145 44.48 -13.95 -7.64
N ASP A 146 45.25 -12.94 -8.04
CA ASP A 146 44.93 -11.49 -7.96
C ASP A 146 43.72 -11.07 -8.84
N HIS A 147 43.10 -12.04 -9.50
CA HIS A 147 41.99 -11.90 -10.43
C HIS A 147 40.66 -12.49 -9.90
N ARG A 148 40.60 -12.93 -8.62
CA ARG A 148 39.41 -13.64 -8.08
C ARG A 148 38.88 -13.02 -6.79
N ILE A 149 37.58 -12.71 -6.81
CA ILE A 149 36.84 -12.10 -5.71
C ILE A 149 36.42 -13.17 -4.70
N LYS A 150 36.75 -12.97 -3.42
CA LYS A 150 36.27 -13.85 -2.33
C LYS A 150 34.98 -13.30 -1.75
N ILE A 151 33.87 -14.01 -1.98
CA ILE A 151 32.57 -13.65 -1.41
C ILE A 151 32.62 -13.88 0.11
N THR A 152 32.62 -12.77 0.88
CA THR A 152 32.62 -12.82 2.34
C THR A 152 31.24 -12.43 2.86
N LYS A 153 30.76 -13.10 3.92
CA LYS A 153 29.49 -12.75 4.56
C LYS A 153 29.55 -11.31 5.09
N GLY A 154 28.61 -10.49 4.64
CA GLY A 154 28.42 -9.14 5.15
C GLY A 154 27.87 -9.14 6.56
N TYR A 155 28.06 -8.01 7.24
CA TYR A 155 27.79 -7.83 8.65
C TYR A 155 26.42 -7.17 8.86
N SER A 156 25.55 -7.80 9.66
CA SER A 156 24.26 -7.23 10.07
C SER A 156 24.45 -6.17 11.16
N ARG A 157 23.98 -4.93 10.94
CA ARG A 157 24.02 -3.87 11.97
C ARG A 157 23.16 -4.18 13.19
N ASP A 158 22.12 -5.00 13.03
CA ASP A 158 21.15 -5.29 14.08
C ASP A 158 21.53 -6.51 14.93
N HIS A 159 22.71 -7.09 14.74
CA HIS A 159 23.23 -8.21 15.54
C HIS A 159 22.30 -9.43 15.64
N ILE A 160 21.37 -9.61 14.70
CA ILE A 160 20.50 -10.78 14.63
C ILE A 160 21.22 -11.89 13.84
N PRO A 161 21.52 -13.04 14.45
CA PRO A 161 22.47 -14.02 13.89
C PRO A 161 22.10 -14.62 12.52
N PHE A 162 20.85 -14.47 12.07
CA PHE A 162 20.35 -15.08 10.82
C PHE A 162 20.16 -14.10 9.66
N MET A 163 20.38 -12.80 9.85
CA MET A 163 20.10 -11.76 8.83
C MET A 163 21.39 -11.26 8.15
N ASN A 164 22.15 -12.18 7.55
CA ASN A 164 23.37 -11.87 6.80
C ASN A 164 23.13 -12.09 5.30
N GLU A 165 22.20 -11.33 4.70
CA GLU A 165 21.86 -11.40 3.27
C GLU A 165 22.79 -10.55 2.39
N ASN A 166 23.62 -9.71 2.99
CA ASN A 166 24.58 -8.89 2.26
C ASN A 166 25.89 -9.67 2.10
N PHE A 167 26.41 -9.75 0.88
CA PHE A 167 27.74 -10.30 0.61
C PHE A 167 28.65 -9.16 0.14
N THR A 168 29.84 -9.05 0.72
CA THR A 168 30.82 -8.03 0.34
C THR A 168 31.96 -8.67 -0.44
N CYS A 169 32.33 -8.02 -1.54
CA CYS A 169 33.50 -8.31 -2.35
C CYS A 169 34.73 -7.69 -1.68
N CYS A 170 35.70 -8.52 -1.26
CA CYS A 170 37.03 -8.08 -0.85
C CYS A 170 38.04 -8.39 -1.94
#